data_AF-A0A2V7YIZ7-F1
#
_entry.id   AF-A0A2V7YIZ7-F1
#
_cell.length_a   1.000
_cell.length_b   1.000
_cell.length_c   1.000
_cell.angle_alpha   90.00
_cell.angle_beta   90.00
_cell.angle_gamma   90.00
#
_symmetry.space_group_name_H-M   'P 1'
#
loop_
_entity.id
_entity.type
_entity.pdbx_description
1 polymer ?
#
loop_
_entity_poly.entity_id
_entity_poly.type
_entity_poly.pdbx_seq_one_letter_code
_entity_poly.pdbx_strand_id
1 'polypeptide(L)' 'MDIADDVLTAAKERARRQKRSVGEILSELAREGLTRRSREGPVGKKPQSFYGFDPFPSRGVTVSNELIDKLREEDFE' A
#
# COMPACT_ATOMS: atom_id res chain seq x y z
N MET A 1 6.25 -12.21 -14.18
CA MET A 1 5.51 -11.89 -12.94
C MET A 1 5.05 -13.23 -12.39
N ASP A 2 5.63 -13.66 -11.28
CA ASP A 2 5.37 -15.00 -10.73
C ASP A 2 4.18 -14.93 -9.78
N ILE A 3 2.99 -15.20 -10.32
CA ILE A 3 1.72 -15.19 -9.60
C ILE A 3 1.17 -16.62 -9.58
N ALA A 4 0.70 -17.08 -8.42
CA ALA A 4 0.10 -18.41 -8.30
C ALA A 4 -1.19 -18.54 -9.14
N ASP A 5 -1.40 -19.69 -9.76
CA ASP A 5 -2.50 -19.93 -10.70
C ASP A 5 -3.89 -19.81 -10.06
N ASP A 6 -4.01 -20.19 -8.79
CA ASP A 6 -5.23 -20.06 -8.00
C ASP A 6 -5.59 -18.58 -7.77
N VAL A 7 -4.60 -17.74 -7.44
CA VAL A 7 -4.76 -16.30 -7.27
C VAL A 7 -5.17 -15.66 -8.60
N LEU A 8 -4.54 -16.04 -9.71
CA LEU A 8 -4.89 -15.52 -11.03
C LEU A 8 -6.31 -15.90 -11.43
N THR A 9 -6.73 -17.13 -11.14
CA THR A 9 -8.09 -17.61 -11.39
C THR A 9 -9.12 -16.83 -10.58
N ALA A 10 -8.86 -16.62 -9.28
CA ALA A 10 -9.72 -15.81 -8.41
C ALA A 10 -9.82 -14.34 -8.88
N ALA A 11 -8.69 -13.76 -9.30
CA ALA A 11 -8.67 -12.40 -9.84
C ALA A 11 -9.48 -12.27 -11.13
N LYS A 12 -9.40 -13.26 -12.05
CA LYS A 12 -10.22 -13.30 -13.28
C LYS A 12 -11.72 -13.36 -12.98
N GLU A 13 -12.13 -14.20 -12.04
CA GLU A 13 -13.54 -14.30 -11.62
C GLU A 13 -14.04 -12.97 -11.00
N ARG A 14 -13.24 -12.36 -10.12
CA ARG A 14 -13.59 -11.05 -9.54
C ARG A 14 -13.63 -9.94 -10.60
N ALA A 15 -12.68 -9.91 -11.52
CA ALA A 15 -12.61 -8.95 -12.62
C ALA A 15 -13.87 -9.02 -13.51
N ARG A 16 -14.32 -10.22 -13.86
CA ARG A 16 -15.57 -10.44 -14.62
C ARG A 16 -16.79 -9.89 -13.87
N ARG A 17 -16.93 -10.20 -12.59
CA ARG A 17 -18.05 -9.72 -11.75
C ARG A 17 -18.08 -8.20 -11.62
N GLN A 18 -16.90 -7.57 -11.54
CA GLN A 18 -16.78 -6.13 -11.35
C GLN A 18 -16.67 -5.33 -12.66
N LYS A 19 -16.63 -6.01 -13.83
CA LYS A 19 -16.39 -5.39 -15.15
C LYS A 19 -15.09 -4.55 -15.19
N ARG A 20 -14.05 -5.01 -14.50
CA ARG A 20 -12.74 -4.36 -14.40
C ARG A 20 -11.66 -5.26 -14.98
N SER A 21 -10.48 -4.71 -15.28
CA SER A 21 -9.37 -5.53 -15.75
C SER A 21 -8.78 -6.37 -14.63
N VAL A 22 -8.20 -7.53 -14.96
CA VAL A 22 -7.51 -8.41 -13.99
C VAL A 22 -6.35 -7.65 -13.34
N GLY A 23 -5.59 -6.87 -14.12
CA GLY A 23 -4.48 -6.07 -13.61
C GLY A 23 -4.91 -5.01 -12.61
N GLU A 24 -6.09 -4.40 -12.80
CA GLU A 24 -6.64 -3.41 -11.87
C GLU A 24 -7.04 -4.04 -10.54
N ILE A 25 -7.71 -5.21 -10.58
CA ILE A 25 -8.05 -5.98 -9.38
C ILE A 25 -6.78 -6.41 -8.62
N LEU A 26 -5.76 -6.92 -9.33
CA LEU A 26 -4.49 -7.32 -8.73
C LEU A 26 -3.75 -6.13 -8.12
N SER A 27 -3.77 -4.97 -8.78
CA SER A 27 -3.14 -3.74 -8.28
C SER A 27 -3.83 -3.23 -7.01
N GLU A 28 -5.18 -3.28 -6.96
CA GLU A 28 -5.95 -2.96 -5.77
C GLU A 28 -5.62 -3.90 -4.61
N LEU A 29 -5.65 -5.21 -4.85
CA LEU A 29 -5.32 -6.22 -3.84
C LEU A 29 -3.88 -6.07 -3.32
N ALA A 30 -2.92 -5.79 -4.21
CA ALA A 30 -1.54 -5.53 -3.82
C ALA A 30 -1.43 -4.29 -2.92
N ARG A 31 -2.10 -3.19 -3.29
CA ARG A 31 -2.15 -1.96 -2.46
C ARG A 31 -2.79 -2.23 -1.09
N GLU A 32 -3.92 -2.93 -1.05
CA GLU A 32 -4.58 -3.28 0.21
C GLU A 32 -3.68 -4.13 1.11
N GLY A 33 -3.01 -5.15 0.54
CA GLY A 33 -2.09 -6.01 1.29
C GLY A 33 -0.84 -5.28 1.79
N LEU A 34 -0.28 -4.38 0.97
CA LEU A 34 0.88 -3.57 1.35
C LEU A 34 0.51 -2.53 2.43
N THR A 35 -0.63 -1.86 2.31
CA THR A 35 -1.08 -0.85 3.27
C THR A 35 -1.61 -1.46 4.56
N ARG A 36 -2.26 -2.62 4.52
CA ARG A 36 -2.76 -3.31 5.73
C ARG A 36 -1.62 -3.73 6.66
N ARG A 37 -0.52 -4.25 6.10
CA ARG A 37 0.69 -4.54 6.90
C ARG A 37 1.25 -3.29 7.58
N SER A 38 1.20 -2.14 6.91
CA SER A 38 1.59 -0.85 7.52
C SER A 38 0.63 -0.37 8.61
N ARG A 39 -0.64 -0.81 8.60
CA ARG A 39 -1.63 -0.49 9.63
C ARG A 39 -1.57 -1.41 10.86
N GLU A 40 -1.04 -2.62 10.72
CA GLU A 40 -0.85 -3.58 11.84
C GLU A 40 0.41 -3.27 12.68
N GLY A 41 1.18 -2.23 12.33
CA GLY A 41 2.01 -1.52 13.31
C GLY A 41 1.13 -0.99 14.46
N PRO A 42 1.63 -0.90 15.70
CA PRO A 42 0.84 -0.98 16.93
C PRO A 42 -0.44 -0.15 16.87
N VAL A 43 -1.55 -0.84 16.56
CA VAL A 43 -2.90 -0.30 16.63
C VAL A 43 -3.18 -0.06 18.11
N GLY A 44 -3.06 1.18 18.56
CA GLY A 44 -3.64 1.60 19.84
C GLY A 44 -2.71 2.23 20.87
N LYS A 45 -1.43 2.47 20.60
CA LYS A 45 -0.66 3.44 21.40
C LYS A 45 0.20 4.29 20.48
N LYS A 46 -0.16 5.58 20.35
CA LYS A 46 0.86 6.61 20.09
C LYS A 46 1.96 6.31 21.12
N PRO A 47 3.20 5.96 20.73
CA PRO A 47 4.29 5.96 21.71
C PRO A 47 4.27 7.36 22.32
N GLN A 48 4.04 7.44 23.63
CA GLN A 48 4.05 8.70 24.38
C GLN A 48 5.22 9.52 23.86
N SER A 49 4.91 10.71 23.32
CA SER A 49 5.77 11.62 22.56
C SER A 49 7.27 11.42 22.82
N PHE A 50 7.87 10.39 22.23
CA PHE A 50 9.29 10.13 22.42
C PHE A 50 10.12 11.15 21.62
N TYR A 51 9.49 11.74 20.60
CA TYR A 51 10.13 12.62 19.62
C TYR A 51 9.84 14.12 19.82
N GLY A 52 9.05 14.51 20.84
CA GLY A 52 8.71 15.92 21.08
C GLY A 52 7.75 16.56 20.06
N PHE A 53 7.17 15.80 19.13
CA PHE A 53 6.12 16.25 18.20
C PHE A 53 5.02 15.18 18.05
N ASP A 54 3.83 15.59 17.62
CA ASP A 54 2.71 14.67 17.34
C ASP A 54 2.77 14.24 15.86
N PRO A 55 3.07 12.97 15.55
CA PRO A 55 3.10 12.50 14.18
C PRO A 55 1.72 12.54 13.54
N PHE A 56 1.67 12.83 12.24
CA PHE A 56 0.42 12.78 11.47
C PHE A 56 -0.17 11.36 11.47
N PRO A 57 -1.51 11.23 11.50
CA PRO A 57 -2.15 9.93 11.34
C PRO A 57 -1.81 9.32 9.98
N SER A 58 -1.75 7.98 9.92
CA SER A 58 -1.50 7.27 8.66
C SER A 58 -2.58 7.59 7.63
N ARG A 59 -2.17 8.07 6.45
CA ARG A 59 -3.07 8.46 5.35
C ARG A 59 -3.48 7.30 4.45
N GLY A 60 -3.01 6.07 4.72
CA GLY A 60 -3.35 4.89 3.92
C GLY A 60 -2.76 4.84 2.51
N VAL A 61 -1.88 5.78 2.17
CA VAL A 61 -1.12 5.79 0.92
C VAL A 61 0.15 4.95 1.09
N THR A 62 0.47 4.11 0.11
CA THR A 62 1.73 3.37 0.10
C THR A 62 2.88 4.32 -0.25
N VAL A 63 3.88 4.41 0.64
CA VAL A 63 5.10 5.19 0.42
C VAL A 63 6.24 4.21 0.15
N SER A 64 6.91 4.34 -1.00
CA SER A 64 8.08 3.53 -1.39
C SER A 64 9.38 4.35 -1.22
N ASN A 65 10.52 3.67 -1.09
CA ASN A 65 11.83 4.34 -1.12
C ASN A 65 12.05 5.08 -2.43
N GLU A 66 11.65 4.50 -3.56
CA GLU A 66 11.73 5.17 -4.88
C GLU A 66 10.98 6.50 -4.90
N LEU A 67 9.80 6.57 -4.28
CA LEU A 67 9.05 7.82 -4.15
C LEU A 67 9.79 8.83 -3.27
N ILE A 68 10.40 8.36 -2.17
CA ILE A 68 11.18 9.22 -1.28
C ILE A 68 12.41 9.78 -2.01
N ASP A 69 13.11 8.94 -2.77
CA ASP A 69 14.31 9.33 -3.49
C ASP A 69 13.99 10.33 -4.61
N LYS A 70 12.90 10.11 -5.37
CA LYS A 70 12.40 11.07 -6.36
C LYS A 70 12.07 12.43 -5.73
N LEU A 71 11.39 12.44 -4.58
CA LEU A 71 11.07 13.68 -3.86
C LEU A 71 12.32 14.40 -3.37
N ARG A 72 13.36 13.66 -2.92
CA ARG A 72 14.64 14.26 -2.55
C ARG A 72 15.30 14.91 -3.76
N GLU A 73 15.37 14.19 -4.88
CA GLU A 73 15.98 14.71 -6.11
C GLU A 73 15.28 15.98 -6.62
N GLU A 74 13.94 16.02 -6.58
CA GLU A 74 13.14 17.20 -6.97
C GLU A 74 13.39 18.44 -6.09
N ASP A 75 13.73 18.25 -4.81
CA ASP A 75 14.05 19.35 -3.88
C ASP A 75 15.49 19.87 -4.04
N PHE A 76 16.36 19.18 -4.81
CA PHE A 76 17.77 19.56 -5.03
C PHE A 76 18.05 20.19 -6.42
N GLU A 77 17.04 20.42 -7.28
CA GLU A 77 17.11 21.23 -8.50
C GLU A 77 16.64 22.68 -8.30
#